data_AF-B5HQF4-F1
#
_entry.id   AF-B5HQF4-F1
#
_cell.length_a   1.000
_cell.length_b   1.000
_cell.length_c   1.000
_cell.angle_alpha   90.00
_cell.angle_beta   90.00
_cell.angle_gamma   90.00
#
_symmetry.space_group_name_H-M   'P 1'
#
loop_
_entity.id
_entity.type
_entity.pdbx_description
1 polymer ?
#
loop_
_entity_poly.entity_id
_entity_poly.type
_entity_poly.pdbx_seq_one_letter_code
_entity_poly.pdbx_strand_id
1 'polypeptide(L)'
;MPERRLHGCLGTVMGLALAVLTAMLLGRALSACDAGVNGAANGTFLIVLFIPSLWGLLTLSWVMVGVVLGRLALLHALALTVVLPALCWCAVSFFWGGATYECPSGVPPWWPGFLPAPGF
;
A
#
# COMPACT_ATOMS: atom_id res chain seq x y z
N MET A 1 6.72 -18.08 -24.23
CA MET A 1 6.11 -18.71 -23.03
C MET A 1 6.88 -18.39 -21.73
N PRO A 2 8.21 -18.60 -21.60
CA PRO A 2 8.92 -18.38 -20.33
C PRO A 2 8.95 -16.91 -19.87
N GLU A 3 9.12 -15.96 -20.78
CA GLU A 3 9.16 -14.52 -20.43
C GLU A 3 7.85 -13.99 -19.82
N ARG A 4 6.70 -14.52 -20.26
CA ARG A 4 5.39 -14.17 -19.69
C ARG A 4 5.23 -14.67 -18.25
N ARG A 5 5.78 -15.84 -17.90
CA ARG A 5 5.76 -16.35 -16.52
C ARG A 5 6.65 -15.51 -15.61
N LEU A 6 7.83 -15.11 -16.08
CA LEU A 6 8.76 -14.28 -15.30
C LEU A 6 8.15 -12.91 -14.97
N HIS A 7 7.49 -12.27 -15.94
CA HIS A 7 6.82 -10.98 -15.74
C HIS A 7 5.63 -11.08 -14.77
N GLY A 8 4.92 -12.22 -14.77
CA GLY A 8 3.86 -12.52 -13.81
C GLY A 8 4.39 -12.69 -12.39
N CYS A 9 5.42 -13.50 -12.20
CA CYS A 9 6.05 -13.70 -10.89
C CYS A 9 6.64 -12.40 -10.32
N LEU A 10 7.20 -11.54 -11.19
CA LEU A 10 7.74 -10.26 -10.75
C LEU A 10 6.64 -9.32 -10.26
N GLY A 11 5.52 -9.24 -10.96
CA GLY A 11 4.36 -8.46 -10.54
C GLY A 11 3.77 -8.95 -9.21
N THR A 12 3.67 -10.26 -9.00
CA THR A 12 3.14 -10.82 -7.74
C THR A 12 4.06 -10.57 -6.56
N VAL A 13 5.38 -10.75 -6.73
CA VAL A 13 6.36 -10.48 -5.68
C VAL A 13 6.44 -9.00 -5.35
N MET A 14 6.44 -8.13 -6.37
CA MET A 14 6.45 -6.68 -6.17
C MET A 14 5.17 -6.21 -5.46
N GLY A 15 4.01 -6.70 -5.88
CA GLY A 15 2.74 -6.40 -5.22
C GLY A 15 2.73 -6.85 -3.76
N LEU A 16 3.29 -8.02 -3.45
CA LEU A 16 3.35 -8.53 -2.09
C LEU A 16 4.29 -7.68 -1.22
N ALA A 17 5.46 -7.33 -1.76
CA ALA A 17 6.42 -6.46 -1.08
C ALA A 17 5.79 -5.09 -0.76
N LEU A 18 5.12 -4.47 -1.73
CA LEU A 18 4.40 -3.22 -1.53
C LEU A 18 3.29 -3.34 -0.47
N ALA A 19 2.50 -4.42 -0.50
CA ALA A 19 1.45 -4.65 0.48
C ALA A 19 2.03 -4.77 1.90
N VAL A 20 3.12 -5.52 2.07
CA VAL A 20 3.82 -5.67 3.36
C VAL A 20 4.41 -4.34 3.82
N LEU A 21 5.10 -3.59 2.96
CA LEU A 21 5.67 -2.28 3.31
C LEU A 21 4.57 -1.29 3.72
N THR A 22 3.45 -1.31 3.02
CA THR A 22 2.30 -0.45 3.33
C THR A 22 1.69 -0.83 4.68
N ALA A 23 1.53 -2.13 4.96
CA ALA A 23 1.05 -2.62 6.25
C ALA A 23 2.01 -2.29 7.39
N MET A 24 3.32 -2.38 7.15
CA MET A 24 4.35 -1.98 8.12
C MET A 24 4.25 -0.49 8.43
N LEU A 25 4.16 0.37 7.41
CA LEU A 25 4.01 1.81 7.59
C LEU A 25 2.77 2.13 8.44
N LEU A 26 1.62 1.56 8.07
CA LEU A 26 0.37 1.76 8.78
C LEU A 26 0.43 1.23 10.22
N GLY A 27 0.99 0.03 10.41
CA GLY A 27 1.19 -0.54 11.74
C GLY A 27 2.08 0.32 12.64
N ARG A 28 3.20 0.85 12.12
CA ARG A 28 4.05 1.76 12.88
C ARG A 28 3.35 3.07 13.23
N ALA A 29 2.51 3.60 12.34
CA ALA A 29 1.74 4.81 12.60
C ALA A 29 0.67 4.57 13.68
N LEU A 30 -0.10 3.49 13.57
CA LEU A 30 -1.10 3.10 14.56
C LEU A 30 -0.48 2.91 15.94
N SER A 31 0.68 2.25 16.03
CA SER A 31 1.39 2.08 17.30
C SER A 31 1.96 3.38 17.86
N ALA A 32 2.44 4.30 17.02
CA ALA A 32 3.02 5.56 17.48
C ALA A 32 1.95 6.56 17.95
N CYS A 33 0.77 6.51 17.36
CA CYS A 33 -0.33 7.43 17.66
C CYS A 33 -1.39 6.84 18.59
N ASP A 34 -1.14 5.65 19.15
CA ASP A 34 -2.11 4.85 19.91
C ASP A 34 -3.49 4.79 19.24
N ALA A 35 -3.49 4.58 17.92
CA ALA A 35 -4.68 4.59 17.09
C ALA A 35 -5.15 3.15 16.79
N GLY A 36 -6.46 3.00 16.60
CA GLY A 36 -7.12 1.70 16.37
C GLY A 36 -7.70 1.11 17.65
N VAL A 37 -7.77 -0.22 17.73
CA VAL A 37 -8.46 -0.91 18.84
C VAL A 37 -7.47 -1.36 19.91
N ASN A 38 -6.45 -2.13 19.50
CA ASN A 38 -5.30 -2.52 20.31
C ASN A 38 -4.26 -3.19 19.40
N GLY A 39 -3.03 -3.38 19.90
CA GLY A 39 -1.93 -3.94 19.11
C GLY A 39 -2.23 -5.33 18.52
N ALA A 40 -2.92 -6.20 19.26
CA ALA A 40 -3.27 -7.55 18.79
C ALA A 40 -4.31 -7.50 17.66
N ALA A 41 -5.41 -6.77 17.86
CA ALA A 41 -6.47 -6.62 16.86
C ALA A 41 -5.96 -5.91 15.60
N ASN A 42 -5.19 -4.83 15.75
CA ASN A 42 -4.59 -4.11 14.64
C ASN A 42 -3.62 -5.02 13.85
N GLY A 43 -2.76 -5.77 14.55
CA GLY A 43 -1.84 -6.72 13.92
C GLY A 43 -2.58 -7.83 13.15
N THR A 44 -3.62 -8.42 13.75
CA THR A 44 -4.46 -9.43 13.09
C THR A 44 -5.14 -8.87 11.85
N PHE A 45 -5.72 -7.67 11.93
CA PHE A 45 -6.32 -6.99 10.78
C PHE A 45 -5.31 -6.79 9.65
N LEU A 46 -4.12 -6.27 9.97
CA LEU A 46 -3.08 -5.99 8.99
C LEU A 46 -2.62 -7.28 8.27
N ILE A 47 -2.40 -8.36 9.02
CA ILE A 47 -1.88 -9.61 8.48
C ILE A 47 -2.93 -10.40 7.73
N VAL A 48 -4.13 -10.55 8.29
CA VAL A 48 -5.14 -11.49 7.80
C VAL A 48 -6.00 -10.86 6.70
N LEU A 49 -6.23 -9.55 6.75
CA LEU A 49 -7.13 -8.86 5.82
C LEU A 49 -6.39 -7.85 4.94
N PHE A 50 -5.65 -6.91 5.53
CA PHE A 50 -5.06 -5.82 4.77
C PHE A 50 -4.02 -6.29 3.75
N ILE A 51 -3.03 -7.11 4.16
CA ILE A 51 -1.98 -7.58 3.25
C ILE A 51 -2.56 -8.40 2.08
N PRO A 52 -3.40 -9.44 2.30
CA PRO A 52 -3.97 -10.22 1.20
C PRO A 52 -4.85 -9.39 0.26
N SER A 53 -5.69 -8.50 0.82
CA SER A 53 -6.56 -7.64 0.01
C SER A 53 -5.77 -6.66 -0.84
N LEU A 54 -4.80 -5.94 -0.25
CA LEU A 54 -3.97 -4.98 -0.97
C LEU A 54 -3.10 -5.69 -2.01
N TRP A 55 -2.54 -6.84 -1.68
CA TRP A 55 -1.80 -7.67 -2.64
C TRP A 55 -2.68 -8.08 -3.83
N GLY A 56 -3.91 -8.52 -3.58
CA GLY A 56 -4.89 -8.83 -4.62
C GLY A 56 -5.18 -7.61 -5.52
N LEU A 57 -5.41 -6.44 -4.94
CA LEU A 57 -5.64 -5.21 -5.70
C LEU A 57 -4.43 -4.80 -6.54
N LEU A 58 -3.23 -4.85 -5.97
CA LEU A 58 -1.99 -4.51 -6.67
C LEU A 58 -1.73 -5.49 -7.83
N THR A 59 -1.92 -6.78 -7.61
CA THR A 59 -1.75 -7.79 -8.67
C THR A 59 -2.79 -7.68 -9.78
N LEU A 60 -4.05 -7.42 -9.43
CA LEU A 60 -5.11 -7.13 -10.41
C LEU A 60 -4.78 -5.87 -11.21
N SER A 61 -4.34 -4.80 -10.56
CA SER A 61 -3.95 -3.56 -11.24
C SER A 61 -2.78 -3.78 -12.21
N TRP A 62 -1.79 -4.59 -11.82
CA TRP A 62 -0.67 -4.96 -12.67
C TRP A 62 -1.13 -5.66 -13.95
N VAL A 63 -2.03 -6.64 -13.80
CA VAL A 63 -2.60 -7.37 -14.95
C VAL A 63 -3.42 -6.43 -15.84
N MET A 64 -4.29 -5.59 -15.25
CA MET A 64 -5.14 -4.66 -16.00
C MET A 64 -4.31 -3.66 -16.80
N VAL A 65 -3.27 -3.10 -16.20
CA VAL A 65 -2.33 -2.19 -16.90
C VAL A 65 -1.61 -2.92 -18.03
N GLY A 66 -1.27 -4.20 -17.85
CA GLY A 66 -0.70 -5.05 -18.91
C GLY A 66 -1.66 -5.31 -20.07
N VAL A 67 -2.94 -5.54 -19.77
CA VAL A 67 -4.00 -5.76 -20.76
C VAL A 67 -4.28 -4.49 -21.56
N VAL A 68 -4.37 -3.34 -20.89
CA VAL A 68 -4.72 -2.05 -21.52
C VAL A 68 -3.59 -1.48 -22.37
N LEU A 69 -2.34 -1.50 -21.88
CA LEU A 69 -1.21 -0.84 -22.54
C LEU A 69 -0.40 -1.74 -23.48
N GLY A 70 -0.65 -3.05 -23.48
CA GLY A 70 -0.11 -3.98 -24.47
C GLY A 70 1.42 -3.94 -24.62
N ARG A 71 1.93 -3.68 -25.84
CA ARG A 71 3.36 -3.74 -26.20
C ARG A 71 4.15 -2.46 -25.89
N LEU A 72 3.51 -1.40 -25.42
CA LEU A 72 4.19 -0.12 -25.16
C LEU A 72 4.88 -0.18 -23.80
N ALA A 73 6.04 -0.85 -23.76
CA ALA A 73 6.79 -1.14 -22.53
C ALA A 73 7.06 0.11 -21.68
N LEU A 74 7.39 1.25 -22.31
CA LEU A 74 7.59 2.52 -21.60
C LEU A 74 6.32 3.05 -20.94
N LEU A 75 5.20 3.06 -21.65
CA LEU A 75 3.93 3.52 -21.09
C LEU A 75 3.40 2.56 -20.02
N HIS A 76 3.62 1.26 -20.21
CA HIS A 76 3.27 0.24 -19.21
C HIS A 76 4.04 0.47 -17.90
N ALA A 77 5.36 0.66 -17.99
CA ALA A 77 6.18 0.97 -16.82
C ALA A 77 5.74 2.26 -16.13
N LEU A 78 5.51 3.33 -16.91
CA LEU A 78 5.08 4.63 -16.37
C LEU A 78 3.68 4.57 -15.74
N ALA A 79 2.77 3.79 -16.31
CA ALA A 79 1.46 3.56 -15.70
C ALA A 79 1.60 2.83 -14.36
N LEU A 80 2.44 1.79 -14.28
CA LEU A 80 2.67 1.06 -13.02
C LEU A 80 3.34 1.93 -11.94
N THR A 81 4.27 2.81 -12.32
CA THR A 81 4.92 3.73 -11.35
C THR A 81 3.95 4.75 -10.77
N VAL A 82 2.81 5.00 -11.40
CA VAL A 82 1.77 5.91 -10.87
C VAL A 82 0.67 5.12 -10.16
N VAL A 83 0.17 4.05 -10.77
CA VAL A 83 -0.99 3.29 -10.26
C VAL A 83 -0.66 2.56 -8.96
N LEU A 84 0.49 1.90 -8.86
CA LEU A 84 0.81 1.11 -7.67
C LEU A 84 1.01 2.00 -6.42
N PRO A 85 1.78 3.11 -6.47
CA PRO A 85 1.88 4.02 -5.34
C PRO A 85 0.56 4.70 -5.00
N ALA A 86 -0.25 5.07 -6.00
CA ALA A 86 -1.58 5.64 -5.76
C ALA A 86 -2.49 4.67 -5.01
N LEU A 87 -2.51 3.39 -5.38
CA LEU A 87 -3.27 2.35 -4.65
C LEU A 87 -2.77 2.18 -3.22
N CYS A 88 -1.45 2.17 -3.01
CA CYS A 88 -0.88 2.10 -1.66
C CYS A 88 -1.28 3.33 -0.85
N TRP A 89 -1.19 4.53 -1.43
CA TRP A 89 -1.57 5.78 -0.77
C TRP A 89 -3.06 5.81 -0.41
N CYS A 90 -3.94 5.37 -1.30
CA CYS A 90 -5.37 5.24 -1.02
C CYS A 90 -5.64 4.26 0.13
N ALA A 91 -4.96 3.11 0.12
CA ALA A 91 -5.08 2.13 1.20
C ALA A 91 -4.59 2.71 2.55
N VAL A 92 -3.45 3.39 2.57
CA VAL A 92 -2.96 4.07 3.78
C VAL A 92 -3.98 5.10 4.24
N SER A 93 -4.43 5.99 3.36
CA SER A 93 -5.35 7.08 3.69
C SER A 93 -6.70 6.58 4.21
N PHE A 94 -7.21 5.48 3.67
CA PHE A 94 -8.49 4.92 4.10
C PHE A 94 -8.45 4.35 5.52
N PHE A 95 -7.31 3.80 5.94
CA PHE A 95 -7.15 3.17 7.25
C PHE A 95 -6.30 4.01 8.21
N TRP A 96 -5.90 5.22 7.81
CA TRP A 96 -5.12 6.12 8.66
C TRP A 96 -5.97 6.62 9.82
N GLY A 97 -5.38 6.61 11.02
CA GLY A 97 -6.00 7.25 12.18
C GLY A 97 -5.90 8.77 12.06
N GLY A 98 -6.97 9.49 12.37
CA GLY A 98 -6.93 10.95 12.45
C GLY A 98 -6.10 11.46 13.64
N ALA A 99 -6.31 12.73 14.01
CA ALA A 99 -5.68 13.29 15.19
C ALA A 99 -6.07 12.53 16.47
N THR A 100 -5.07 12.11 17.25
CA THR A 100 -5.21 11.49 18.56
C THR A 100 -4.52 12.34 19.62
N TYR A 101 -4.67 11.98 20.90
CA TYR A 101 -3.94 12.65 21.99
C TYR A 101 -2.43 12.57 21.80
N GLU A 102 -1.91 11.40 21.40
CA GLU A 102 -0.48 11.18 21.16
C GLU A 102 0.01 11.82 19.84
N CYS A 103 -0.88 11.96 18.84
CA CYS A 103 -0.59 12.57 17.54
C CYS A 103 -1.58 13.71 17.22
N PRO A 104 -1.40 14.91 17.80
CA PRO A 104 -2.34 16.02 17.62
C PRO A 104 -2.35 16.60 16.19
N SER A 105 -1.25 16.44 15.47
CA SER A 105 -1.15 16.79 14.04
C SER A 105 -1.70 15.71 13.09
N GLY A 106 -2.24 14.61 13.62
CA GLY A 106 -2.75 13.47 12.82
C GLY A 106 -1.66 12.57 12.23
N VAL A 107 -0.39 12.83 12.53
CA VAL A 107 0.75 12.03 12.06
C VAL A 107 1.80 11.88 13.16
N PRO A 108 2.59 10.79 13.15
CA PRO A 108 3.64 10.59 14.13
C PRO A 108 4.83 11.53 13.92
N PRO A 109 5.70 11.75 14.93
CA PRO A 109 6.83 12.68 14.85
C PRO A 109 7.88 12.34 13.77
N TRP A 110 7.95 11.06 13.38
CA TRP A 110 8.85 10.60 12.31
C TRP A 110 8.26 10.81 10.90
N TRP A 111 7.00 11.25 10.79
CA TRP A 111 6.35 11.48 9.50
C TRP A 111 7.05 12.62 8.76
N PRO A 112 7.39 12.45 7.47
CA PRO A 112 8.07 13.49 6.71
C PRO A 112 7.16 14.70 6.48
N GLY A 113 7.62 15.88 6.87
CA GLY A 113 6.83 17.12 6.78
C GLY A 113 6.50 17.62 5.38
N PHE A 114 7.10 17.03 4.33
CA PHE A 114 6.78 17.34 2.94
C PHE A 114 5.66 16.45 2.36
N LEU A 115 5.26 15.38 3.06
CA LEU A 115 4.10 14.57 2.67
C LEU A 115 2.87 15.06 3.43
N PRO A 116 1.71 15.17 2.78
CA PRO A 116 0.47 15.47 3.46
C PRO A 116 0.15 14.38 4.49
N ALA A 117 -0.57 14.75 5.55
CA ALA A 117 -1.16 13.77 6.45
C ALA A 117 -2.10 12.85 5.64
N PRO A 118 -1.95 11.53 5.74
CA PRO A 118 -2.88 10.61 5.08
C PRO A 118 -4.27 10.72 5.69
N GLY A 119 -5.29 10.56 4.86
CA GLY A 119 -6.68 10.74 5.25
C GLY A 119 -7.50 11.31 4.10
N PHE A 120 -8.82 11.27 4.25
CA PHE A 120 -9.79 11.88 3.34
C PHE A 120 -10.57 12.98 4.06
#